data_AF-A0A2E8XEX6-F1
#
_entry.id   AF-A0A2E8XEX6-F1
#
_cell.length_a   1.000
_cell.length_b   1.000
_cell.length_c   1.000
_cell.angle_alpha   90.00
_cell.angle_beta   90.00
_cell.angle_gamma   90.00
#
_symmetry.space_group_name_H-M   'P 1'
#
loop_
_entity.id
_entity.type
_entity.pdbx_description
1 polymer ?
#
loop_
_entity_poly.entity_id
_entity_poly.type
_entity_poly.pdbx_seq_one_letter_code
_entity_poly.pdbx_strand_id
1 'polypeptide(L)'
;MRDDKKQGKKPSKDLAVKYVDPKSGTLNPKQQSRRDFLEGTGTAVVAGAGISALGLPKAQAQTSTTGPRTAINVIVNGTRHNVDVDDRWTLAELLRDELDLTGTKIGCNRSECGACTVLMNGQPIYSCSQLAVWADGANI
;
A
#
# COMPACT_ATOMS: atom_id res chain seq x y z
N MET A 1 0.76 44.25 -17.04
CA MET A 1 0.49 43.39 -15.85
C MET A 1 1.52 42.28 -15.84
N ARG A 2 2.40 42.32 -14.83
CA ARG A 2 3.63 41.54 -14.58
C ARG A 2 4.88 42.13 -15.23
N ASP A 3 5.43 43.11 -14.52
CA ASP A 3 6.75 43.71 -14.73
C ASP A 3 7.87 42.80 -14.21
N ASP A 4 8.82 42.52 -15.10
CA ASP A 4 10.16 42.03 -14.81
C ASP A 4 10.96 43.11 -14.09
N LYS A 5 11.12 42.99 -12.77
CA LYS A 5 12.16 43.75 -12.05
C LYS A 5 12.85 42.87 -11.02
N LYS A 6 13.78 42.04 -11.51
CA LYS A 6 14.86 41.47 -10.71
C LYS A 6 15.66 42.62 -10.08
N GLN A 7 15.46 42.85 -8.79
CA GLN A 7 16.46 43.52 -7.96
C GLN A 7 16.95 42.52 -6.92
N GLY A 8 18.23 42.19 -7.04
CA GLY A 8 18.94 41.38 -6.08
C GLY A 8 18.97 42.07 -4.72
N LYS A 9 18.53 41.35 -3.70
CA LYS A 9 18.96 41.55 -2.32
C LYS A 9 19.43 40.18 -1.84
N LYS A 10 20.75 40.03 -1.64
CA LYS A 10 21.25 38.91 -0.86
C LYS A 10 20.70 39.09 0.55
N PRO A 11 19.89 38.17 1.10
CA PRO A 11 19.55 38.27 2.50
C PRO A 11 20.83 37.97 3.29
N SER A 12 21.06 38.89 4.20
CA SER A 12 22.12 38.94 5.19
C SER A 12 22.39 37.57 5.79
N LYS A 13 23.68 37.21 5.83
CA LYS A 13 24.23 36.34 6.87
C LYS A 13 23.76 36.91 8.21
N ASP A 14 23.47 36.07 9.19
CA ASP A 14 22.99 36.41 10.55
C ASP A 14 21.49 36.22 10.81
N LEU A 15 20.92 35.09 10.41
CA LEU A 15 19.81 34.52 11.17
C LEU A 15 19.98 33.00 11.26
N ALA A 16 20.88 32.58 12.15
CA ALA A 16 20.95 31.20 12.60
C ALA A 16 19.66 30.89 13.38
N VAL A 17 18.65 30.39 12.68
CA VAL A 17 17.56 29.67 13.33
C VAL A 17 18.22 28.42 13.93
N LYS A 18 18.49 28.44 15.23
CA LYS A 18 18.91 27.25 15.96
C LYS A 18 17.80 26.22 15.82
N TYR A 19 18.04 25.22 14.98
CA TYR A 19 17.28 23.98 15.00
C TYR A 19 17.50 23.36 16.39
N VAL A 20 16.49 23.45 17.25
CA VAL A 20 16.47 22.74 18.52
C VAL A 20 16.01 21.33 18.20
N ASP A 21 16.95 20.38 18.23
CA ASP A 21 16.65 18.96 18.15
C ASP A 21 15.65 18.57 19.25
N PRO A 22 14.43 18.08 18.92
CA PRO A 22 13.46 17.65 19.91
C PRO A 22 13.82 16.31 20.59
N LYS A 23 15.11 15.90 20.55
CA LYS A 23 15.62 14.68 21.18
C LYS A 23 16.83 14.92 22.09
N SER A 24 16.93 16.08 22.71
CA SER A 24 17.85 16.30 23.83
C SER A 24 17.12 16.11 25.17
N GLY A 25 16.89 14.84 25.51
CA GLY A 25 16.32 14.43 26.78
C GLY A 25 16.57 12.95 26.98
N THR A 26 17.61 12.63 27.75
CA THR A 26 17.82 11.38 28.52
C THR A 26 16.96 10.18 28.12
N LEU A 27 17.56 9.18 27.48
CA LEU A 27 16.93 7.88 27.25
C LEU A 27 16.53 7.27 28.61
N ASN A 28 15.23 7.27 28.84
CA ASN A 28 14.56 6.65 29.98
C ASN A 28 14.68 5.12 29.86
N PRO A 29 15.02 4.37 30.93
CA PRO A 29 15.21 2.91 30.94
C PRO A 29 13.98 2.06 30.56
N LYS A 30 12.90 2.66 30.05
CA LYS A 30 11.76 1.97 29.41
C LYS A 30 11.91 1.84 27.88
N GLN A 31 13.13 1.74 27.39
CA GLN A 31 13.44 1.19 26.07
C GLN A 31 13.12 -0.31 26.09
N GLN A 32 11.85 -0.67 25.98
CA GLN A 32 11.48 -2.03 25.57
C GLN A 32 11.41 -2.04 24.05
N SER A 33 12.32 -2.77 23.41
CA SER A 33 12.29 -2.94 21.97
C SER A 33 11.14 -3.87 21.58
N ARG A 34 10.72 -3.82 20.30
CA ARG A 34 9.72 -4.75 19.75
C ARG A 34 10.11 -6.23 19.93
N ARG A 35 11.40 -6.52 20.10
CA ARG A 35 11.92 -7.88 20.36
C ARG A 35 11.70 -8.29 21.82
N ASP A 36 11.93 -7.38 22.76
CA ASP A 36 11.70 -7.64 24.20
C ASP A 36 10.21 -7.89 24.52
N PHE A 37 9.30 -7.27 23.76
CA PHE A 37 7.85 -7.50 23.91
C PHE A 37 7.41 -8.89 23.40
N LEU A 38 8.06 -9.39 22.33
CA LEU A 38 7.78 -10.73 21.78
C LEU A 38 8.41 -11.83 22.64
N GLU A 39 9.54 -11.56 23.31
CA GLU A 39 10.15 -12.50 24.26
C GLU A 39 9.43 -12.53 25.62
N GLY A 40 8.73 -11.46 26.00
CA GLY A 40 8.13 -11.28 27.33
C GLY A 40 6.72 -11.87 27.56
N THR A 41 6.05 -12.45 26.57
CA THR A 41 4.64 -12.91 26.71
C THR A 41 4.44 -14.42 26.54
N GLY A 42 5.53 -15.20 26.60
CA GLY A 42 5.52 -16.64 26.38
C GLY A 42 5.38 -17.52 27.62
N THR A 43 4.63 -17.16 28.68
CA THR A 43 4.24 -18.14 29.72
C THR A 43 2.94 -17.73 30.43
N ALA A 44 1.81 -18.28 29.99
CA ALA A 44 0.63 -18.45 30.83
C ALA A 44 -0.01 -19.80 30.50
N VAL A 45 0.33 -20.80 31.31
CA VAL A 45 -0.26 -22.15 31.26
C VAL A 45 -1.57 -22.10 32.03
N VAL A 46 -2.70 -22.39 31.39
CA VAL A 46 -3.94 -22.74 32.09
C VAL A 46 -4.30 -24.17 31.70
N ALA A 47 -4.11 -25.07 32.66
CA ALA A 47 -4.64 -26.43 32.61
C ALA A 47 -6.17 -26.37 32.71
N GLY A 48 -6.86 -27.04 31.79
CA GLY A 48 -8.32 -27.14 31.79
C GLY A 48 -8.82 -28.04 30.68
N ALA A 49 -8.84 -29.34 30.94
CA ALA A 49 -9.52 -30.32 30.10
C ALA A 49 -11.05 -30.10 30.18
N GLY A 50 -11.71 -29.99 29.03
CA GLY A 50 -13.17 -30.17 28.91
C GLY A 50 -13.96 -28.96 28.42
N ILE A 51 -14.02 -28.74 27.10
CA ILE A 51 -15.09 -27.97 26.45
C ILE A 51 -15.48 -28.67 25.14
N SER A 52 -15.92 -29.91 25.20
CA SER A 52 -16.44 -30.62 24.01
C SER A 52 -17.96 -30.48 23.82
N ALA A 53 -18.63 -29.54 24.50
CA ALA A 53 -20.10 -29.48 24.50
C ALA A 53 -20.71 -28.11 24.14
N LEU A 54 -19.95 -27.20 23.52
CA LEU A 54 -20.56 -26.08 22.82
C LEU A 54 -20.65 -26.50 21.36
N GLY A 55 -21.85 -26.89 20.92
CA GLY A 55 -22.15 -27.21 19.52
C GLY A 55 -22.01 -25.98 18.62
N LEU A 56 -20.80 -25.44 18.50
CA LEU A 56 -20.47 -24.46 17.49
C LEU A 56 -20.73 -25.13 16.14
N PRO A 57 -21.54 -24.52 15.26
CA PRO A 57 -21.71 -25.03 13.92
C PRO A 57 -20.33 -25.15 13.28
N LYS A 58 -20.04 -26.27 12.62
CA LYS A 58 -18.85 -26.39 11.77
C LYS A 58 -18.85 -25.17 10.87
N ALA A 59 -17.84 -24.31 11.02
CA ALA A 59 -17.61 -23.21 10.10
C ALA A 59 -17.41 -23.83 8.71
N GLN A 60 -18.48 -23.88 7.92
CA GLN A 60 -18.40 -24.26 6.53
C GLN A 60 -17.58 -23.17 5.85
N ALA A 61 -16.34 -23.52 5.49
CA ALA A 61 -15.49 -22.67 4.68
C ALA A 61 -16.29 -22.26 3.44
N GLN A 62 -16.59 -20.96 3.35
CA GLN A 62 -17.34 -20.41 2.24
C GLN A 62 -16.52 -20.65 0.98
N THR A 63 -17.04 -21.48 0.08
CA THR A 63 -16.49 -21.62 -1.26
C THR A 63 -16.64 -20.27 -1.95
N SER A 64 -15.54 -19.52 -2.03
CA SER A 64 -15.46 -18.27 -2.77
C SER A 64 -15.98 -18.52 -4.19
N THR A 65 -17.14 -17.97 -4.54
CA THR A 65 -17.66 -18.05 -5.91
C THR A 65 -16.70 -17.29 -6.82
N THR A 66 -15.97 -18.02 -7.67
CA THR A 66 -15.15 -17.45 -8.75
C THR A 66 -16.02 -16.48 -9.54
N GLY A 67 -15.63 -15.20 -9.56
CA GLY A 67 -16.35 -14.18 -10.31
C GLY A 67 -16.24 -14.41 -11.82
N PRO A 68 -17.06 -13.73 -12.63
CA PRO A 68 -16.82 -13.66 -14.07
C PRO A 68 -15.40 -13.14 -14.32
N ARG A 69 -14.75 -13.70 -15.34
CA ARG A 69 -13.40 -13.30 -15.73
C ARG A 69 -13.37 -12.98 -17.22
N THR A 70 -12.51 -12.04 -17.57
CA THR A 70 -12.37 -11.51 -18.93
C THR A 70 -10.90 -11.58 -19.34
N ALA A 71 -10.63 -12.15 -20.51
CA ALA A 71 -9.29 -12.12 -21.09
C ALA A 71 -8.98 -10.74 -21.67
N ILE A 72 -7.87 -10.14 -21.26
CA ILE A 72 -7.40 -8.84 -21.73
C ILE A 72 -5.94 -8.89 -22.19
N ASN A 73 -5.56 -7.94 -23.05
CA ASN A 73 -4.18 -7.75 -23.48
C ASN A 73 -3.67 -6.39 -23.00
N VAL A 74 -2.59 -6.39 -22.22
CA VAL A 74 -1.98 -5.14 -21.70
C VAL A 74 -0.50 -5.10 -22.02
N ILE A 75 0.05 -3.89 -22.17
CA ILE A 75 1.50 -3.70 -22.30
C ILE A 75 1.96 -3.08 -20.98
N VAL A 76 2.77 -3.77 -20.19
CA VAL A 76 3.29 -3.25 -18.92
C VAL A 76 4.79 -3.08 -19.03
N ASN A 77 5.29 -1.85 -18.81
CA ASN A 77 6.71 -1.52 -18.95
C ASN A 77 7.32 -2.00 -20.29
N GLY A 78 6.54 -1.91 -21.38
CA GLY A 78 6.94 -2.35 -22.72
C GLY A 78 6.80 -3.86 -23.01
N THR A 79 6.39 -4.68 -22.04
CA THR A 79 6.18 -6.13 -22.22
C THR A 79 4.69 -6.43 -22.40
N ARG A 80 4.32 -7.24 -23.39
CA ARG A 80 2.92 -7.66 -23.57
C ARG A 80 2.55 -8.77 -22.60
N HIS A 81 1.38 -8.64 -21.98
CA HIS A 81 0.74 -9.64 -21.14
C HIS A 81 -0.65 -9.93 -21.68
N ASN A 82 -0.99 -11.21 -21.84
CA ASN A 82 -2.34 -11.68 -22.09
C ASN A 82 -2.77 -12.44 -20.83
N VAL A 83 -3.78 -11.91 -20.14
CA VAL A 83 -4.16 -12.31 -18.79
C VAL A 83 -5.67 -12.42 -18.67
N ASP A 84 -6.11 -13.41 -17.88
CA ASP A 84 -7.51 -13.63 -17.56
C ASP A 84 -7.83 -13.00 -16.19
N VAL A 85 -8.49 -11.84 -16.22
CA VAL A 85 -8.72 -11.02 -15.03
C VAL A 85 -10.11 -11.23 -14.45
N ASP A 86 -10.24 -11.34 -13.12
CA ASP A 86 -11.56 -11.27 -12.48
C ASP A 86 -12.10 -9.84 -12.67
N ASP A 87 -13.37 -9.72 -13.08
CA ASP A 87 -13.98 -8.42 -13.42
C ASP A 87 -14.00 -7.44 -12.22
N ARG A 88 -13.84 -7.95 -10.99
CA ARG A 88 -13.75 -7.12 -9.78
C ARG A 88 -12.34 -6.62 -9.45
N TRP A 89 -11.31 -7.12 -10.15
CA TRP A 89 -9.93 -6.74 -9.86
C TRP A 89 -9.64 -5.32 -10.31
N THR A 90 -8.92 -4.61 -9.45
CA THR A 90 -8.28 -3.34 -9.76
C THR A 90 -6.99 -3.57 -10.54
N LEU A 91 -6.54 -2.53 -11.25
CA LEU A 91 -5.27 -2.55 -11.95
C LEU A 91 -4.09 -2.75 -10.97
N ALA A 92 -4.21 -2.25 -9.75
CA ALA A 92 -3.19 -2.46 -8.72
C ALA A 92 -3.07 -3.94 -8.33
N GLU A 93 -4.19 -4.66 -8.18
CA GLU A 93 -4.21 -6.10 -7.90
C GLU A 93 -3.63 -6.89 -9.08
N LEU A 94 -4.04 -6.60 -10.31
CA LEU A 94 -3.46 -7.23 -11.51
C LEU A 94 -1.93 -7.06 -11.54
N LEU A 95 -1.43 -5.84 -11.38
CA LEU A 95 0.00 -5.57 -11.44
C LEU A 95 0.76 -6.29 -10.33
N ARG A 96 0.25 -6.27 -9.09
CA ARG A 96 1.00 -6.71 -7.91
C ARG A 96 0.89 -8.21 -7.66
N ASP A 97 -0.29 -8.78 -7.86
CA ASP A 97 -0.64 -10.12 -7.38
C ASP A 97 -0.67 -11.14 -8.50
N GLU A 98 -1.03 -10.73 -9.73
CA GLU A 98 -1.04 -11.63 -10.90
C GLU A 98 0.23 -11.51 -11.74
N LEU A 99 0.77 -10.29 -11.90
CA LEU A 99 2.00 -10.03 -12.67
C LEU A 99 3.26 -9.91 -11.79
N ASP A 100 3.14 -10.00 -10.47
CA ASP A 100 4.23 -9.88 -9.48
C ASP A 100 5.05 -8.56 -9.56
N LEU A 101 4.50 -7.51 -10.17
CA LEU A 101 5.11 -6.18 -10.28
C LEU A 101 4.81 -5.35 -9.03
N THR A 102 5.47 -5.70 -7.93
CA THR A 102 5.17 -5.15 -6.59
C THR A 102 5.60 -3.69 -6.35
N GLY A 103 6.10 -2.98 -7.37
CA GLY A 103 6.56 -1.59 -7.29
C GLY A 103 5.46 -0.61 -6.88
N THR A 104 4.30 -0.69 -7.53
CA THR A 104 3.09 0.07 -7.18
C THR A 104 2.62 -0.32 -5.77
N LYS A 105 2.34 0.64 -4.89
CA LYS A 105 1.98 0.35 -3.48
C LYS A 105 0.53 0.67 -3.17
N ILE A 106 -0.11 -0.19 -2.38
CA ILE A 106 -1.41 0.11 -1.77
C ILE A 106 -1.19 0.84 -0.46
N GLY A 107 -1.55 2.12 -0.42
CA GLY A 107 -1.55 2.94 0.79
C GLY A 107 -2.94 3.02 1.42
N CYS A 108 -3.81 3.86 0.84
CA CYS A 108 -5.16 4.10 1.36
C CYS A 108 -6.27 3.28 0.68
N ASN A 109 -6.00 2.71 -0.50
CA ASN A 109 -6.95 1.97 -1.37
C ASN A 109 -8.29 2.68 -1.65
N ARG A 110 -8.27 4.02 -1.69
CA ARG A 110 -9.45 4.86 -1.92
C ARG A 110 -9.13 6.15 -2.68
N SER A 111 -8.04 6.14 -3.45
CA SER A 111 -7.67 7.24 -4.35
C SER A 111 -7.38 8.60 -3.69
N GLU A 112 -6.87 8.58 -2.46
CA GLU A 112 -6.52 9.81 -1.71
C GLU A 112 -5.01 10.03 -1.56
N CYS A 113 -4.20 8.97 -1.45
CA CYS A 113 -2.78 9.11 -1.08
C CYS A 113 -1.80 9.08 -2.26
N GLY A 114 -2.22 8.66 -3.44
CA GLY A 114 -1.38 8.57 -4.64
C GLY A 114 -0.28 7.47 -4.63
N ALA A 115 -0.15 6.66 -3.57
CA ALA A 115 0.85 5.58 -3.53
C ALA A 115 0.69 4.53 -4.65
N CYS A 116 -0.53 4.40 -5.19
CA CYS A 116 -0.88 3.47 -6.24
C CYS A 116 -0.81 4.09 -7.66
N THR A 117 -0.16 5.25 -7.84
CA THR A 117 -0.16 5.95 -9.13
C THR A 117 0.67 5.21 -10.18
N VAL A 118 0.10 5.02 -11.38
CA VAL A 118 0.76 4.45 -12.57
C VAL A 118 0.43 5.30 -13.80
N LEU A 119 1.13 5.09 -14.91
CA LEU A 119 0.88 5.82 -16.16
C LEU A 119 0.11 4.94 -17.14
N MET A 120 -1.20 5.12 -17.25
CA MET A 120 -1.99 4.45 -18.30
C MET A 120 -2.02 5.33 -19.55
N ASN A 121 -1.46 4.82 -20.65
CA ASN A 121 -1.33 5.54 -21.92
C ASN A 121 -0.67 6.93 -21.75
N GLY A 122 0.32 7.01 -20.86
CA GLY A 122 1.04 8.24 -20.53
C GLY A 122 0.30 9.18 -19.56
N GLN A 123 -0.91 8.85 -19.12
CA GLN A 123 -1.66 9.66 -18.15
C GLN A 123 -1.57 9.06 -16.74
N PRO A 124 -1.28 9.87 -15.70
CA PRO A 124 -1.24 9.39 -14.33
C PRO A 124 -2.65 9.06 -13.84
N ILE A 125 -2.83 7.84 -13.34
CA ILE A 125 -4.09 7.36 -12.76
C ILE A 125 -3.85 6.65 -11.43
N TYR A 126 -4.87 6.60 -10.58
CA TYR A 126 -4.85 5.78 -9.37
C TYR A 126 -5.24 4.33 -9.71
N SER A 127 -4.25 3.45 -9.83
CA SER A 127 -4.48 2.03 -10.20
C SER A 127 -5.39 1.28 -9.22
N CYS A 128 -5.45 1.74 -7.96
CA CYS A 128 -6.28 1.15 -6.91
C CYS A 128 -7.78 1.46 -7.02
N SER A 129 -8.21 2.32 -7.95
CA SER A 129 -9.64 2.53 -8.28
C SER A 129 -9.94 2.33 -9.77
N GLN A 130 -8.96 1.90 -10.55
CA GLN A 130 -9.13 1.59 -11.96
C GLN A 130 -9.35 0.08 -12.08
N LEU A 131 -10.41 -0.38 -12.75
CA LEU A 131 -10.62 -1.80 -12.99
C LEU A 131 -9.62 -2.33 -14.02
N ALA A 132 -9.11 -3.52 -13.78
CA ALA A 132 -8.16 -4.20 -14.66
C ALA A 132 -8.79 -4.50 -16.03
N VAL A 133 -10.06 -4.93 -16.06
CA VAL A 133 -10.78 -5.24 -17.31
C VAL A 133 -10.88 -4.05 -18.27
N TRP A 134 -10.88 -2.82 -17.75
CA TRP A 134 -10.90 -1.60 -18.58
C TRP A 134 -9.52 -1.22 -19.14
N ALA A 135 -8.46 -1.90 -18.73
CA ALA A 135 -7.12 -1.67 -19.23
C ALA A 135 -6.83 -2.44 -20.54
N ASP A 136 -7.80 -3.16 -21.10
CA ASP A 136 -7.58 -3.90 -22.36
C ASP A 136 -7.07 -2.98 -23.48
N GLY A 137 -5.96 -3.40 -24.10
CA GLY A 137 -5.23 -2.65 -25.11
C GLY A 137 -4.35 -1.50 -24.59
N ALA A 138 -4.34 -1.21 -23.29
CA ALA A 138 -3.60 -0.09 -22.72
C ALA A 138 -2.10 -0.39 -22.51
N ASN A 139 -1.31 0.69 -22.48
CA ASN A 139 0.09 0.69 -22.08
C ASN A 139 0.22 1.26 -20.66
N ILE A 140 0.82 0.51 -19.73
CA ILE A 140 0.96 0.81 -18.31
C ILE A 140 2.44 0.89 -17.91
#